data_AF-G2D9W7-F1
#
_entry.id   AF-G2D9W7-F1
#
_cell.length_a   1.000
_cell.length_b   1.000
_cell.length_c   1.000
_cell.angle_alpha   90.00
_cell.angle_beta   90.00
_cell.angle_gamma   90.00
#
_symmetry.space_group_name_H-M   'P 1'
#
loop_
_entity.id
_entity.type
_entity.pdbx_description
1 polymer ?
#
loop_
_entity_poly.entity_id
_entity_poly.type
_entity_poly.pdbx_seq_one_letter_code
_entity_poly.pdbx_strand_id
1 'polypeptide(L)'
;MGSIQLRRNFSRNILIRMIIMSLIALGLIVWKFEFINQVYFRDQLTSTGLIINGAIVLLFFVGILRMITIFAHYSREENDLIRFLRNLREGQRDPLENIARKSIIAMRYRTMMGLHKANCPINHGSLAATLLANESTRNSLPKFINNVLILTGVFGTIVSLSIALIGASDMLSNAVSSGGMGMVVHGMSTALSTTITAIVCYLFFGYFYLKVTDVQTNLVSAVEQITVNELMPRFQTTTDSAIHEFTGLVRSMQGLVTNLARSQERFGGLEKQLVATLKAHDKTTETLAADMDEIKLILIRGFRLHDD
;
A
#
# COMPACT_ATOMS: atom_id res chain seq x y z
N MET A 1 -15.00 -10.54 -10.07
CA MET A 1 -15.44 -10.53 -8.65
C MET A 1 -14.28 -11.01 -7.79
N GLY A 2 -13.50 -10.07 -7.23
CA GLY A 2 -12.55 -10.36 -6.14
C GLY A 2 -13.00 -9.54 -4.95
N SER A 3 -13.47 -10.18 -3.88
CA SER A 3 -13.86 -9.50 -2.66
C SER A 3 -12.62 -8.87 -2.05
N ILE A 4 -12.51 -7.54 -2.13
CA ILE A 4 -11.54 -6.80 -1.34
C ILE A 4 -11.85 -7.15 0.12
N GLN A 5 -10.92 -7.82 0.80
CA GLN A 5 -11.08 -8.24 2.20
C GLN A 5 -10.91 -7.04 3.15
N LEU A 6 -11.54 -5.92 2.83
CA LEU A 6 -11.57 -4.76 3.70
C LEU A 6 -12.59 -5.06 4.81
N ARG A 7 -12.10 -5.32 6.02
CA ARG A 7 -12.97 -5.30 7.21
C ARG A 7 -13.38 -3.86 7.45
N ARG A 8 -14.54 -3.48 6.90
CA ARG A 8 -15.10 -2.14 7.03
C ARG A 8 -15.22 -1.74 8.50
N ASN A 9 -14.70 -0.57 8.86
CA ASN A 9 -14.72 -0.01 10.22
C ASN A 9 -13.93 -0.82 11.27
N PHE A 10 -12.90 -1.58 10.86
CA PHE A 10 -12.11 -2.39 11.80
C PHE A 10 -11.41 -1.53 12.85
N SER A 11 -10.75 -0.45 12.41
CA SER A 11 -10.13 0.53 13.33
C SER A 11 -11.16 1.17 14.28
N ARG A 12 -12.31 1.60 13.74
CA ARG A 12 -13.35 2.27 14.55
C ARG A 12 -13.94 1.35 15.61
N ASN A 13 -14.18 0.08 15.28
CA ASN A 13 -14.71 -0.89 16.24
C ASN A 13 -13.71 -1.17 17.37
N ILE A 14 -12.42 -1.24 17.06
CA ILE A 14 -11.37 -1.42 18.08
C ILE A 14 -11.23 -0.17 18.95
N LEU A 15 -11.28 1.03 18.35
CA LEU A 15 -11.26 2.29 19.09
C LEU A 15 -12.43 2.36 20.09
N ILE A 16 -13.65 2.03 19.65
CA ILE A 16 -14.83 2.03 20.53
C ILE A 16 -14.66 1.02 21.67
N ARG A 17 -14.18 -0.20 21.37
CA ARG A 17 -13.87 -1.21 22.40
C ARG A 17 -12.82 -0.72 23.39
N MET A 18 -11.78 -0.02 22.93
CA MET A 18 -10.76 0.56 23.79
C MET A 18 -11.35 1.60 24.73
N ILE A 19 -12.16 2.53 24.21
CA ILE A 19 -12.82 3.56 25.03
C ILE A 19 -13.74 2.92 26.07
N ILE A 20 -14.56 1.94 25.68
CA ILE A 20 -15.45 1.24 26.60
C ILE A 20 -14.65 0.51 27.69
N MET A 21 -13.61 -0.24 27.31
CA MET A 21 -12.75 -0.94 28.26
C MET A 21 -12.00 0.02 29.20
N SER A 22 -11.52 1.15 28.69
CA SER A 22 -10.92 2.20 29.51
C SER A 22 -11.91 2.80 30.49
N LEU A 23 -13.17 3.06 30.08
CA LEU A 23 -14.22 3.57 30.97
C LEU A 23 -14.59 2.56 32.05
N ILE A 24 -14.70 1.27 31.70
CA ILE A 24 -14.94 0.19 32.66
C ILE A 24 -13.79 0.11 33.67
N ALA A 25 -12.55 0.15 33.20
CA ALA A 25 -11.38 0.13 34.08
C ALA A 25 -11.37 1.34 35.03
N LEU A 26 -11.70 2.53 34.52
CA LEU A 26 -11.80 3.75 35.33
C LEU A 26 -12.93 3.64 36.37
N GLY A 27 -14.08 3.08 35.99
CA GLY A 27 -15.19 2.79 36.90
C GLY A 27 -14.81 1.81 38.01
N LEU A 28 -14.05 0.75 37.70
CA LEU A 28 -13.53 -0.19 38.68
C LEU A 28 -12.54 0.46 39.66
N ILE A 29 -11.68 1.35 39.17
CA ILE A 29 -10.74 2.13 39.99
C ILE A 29 -11.51 3.02 40.97
N VAL A 30 -12.55 3.73 40.51
CA VAL A 30 -13.38 4.57 41.37
C VAL A 30 -14.16 3.74 42.38
N TRP A 31 -14.69 2.58 41.98
CA TRP A 31 -15.43 1.70 42.88
C TRP A 31 -14.55 1.09 43.98
N LYS A 32 -13.29 0.77 43.67
CA LYS A 32 -12.30 0.24 44.63
C LYS A 32 -11.36 1.32 45.16
N PHE A 33 -11.77 2.58 45.11
CA PHE A 33 -10.93 3.70 45.52
C PHE A 33 -10.46 3.58 46.98
N GLU A 34 -11.31 3.10 47.89
CA GLU A 34 -10.94 2.94 49.30
C GLU A 34 -9.85 1.87 49.51
N PHE A 35 -9.93 0.74 48.79
CA PHE A 35 -8.91 -0.31 48.78
C PHE A 35 -7.59 0.18 48.15
N ILE A 36 -7.69 0.90 47.02
CA ILE A 36 -6.52 1.49 46.36
C ILE A 36 -5.87 2.53 47.27
N ASN A 37 -6.65 3.38 47.93
CA ASN A 37 -6.14 4.42 48.82
C ASN A 37 -5.44 3.81 50.05
N GLN A 38 -5.96 2.71 50.58
CA GLN A 38 -5.31 1.98 51.67
C GLN A 38 -3.97 1.36 51.23
N VAL A 39 -3.98 0.61 50.12
CA VAL A 39 -2.79 -0.14 49.64
C VAL A 39 -1.72 0.76 49.00
N TYR A 40 -2.10 1.84 48.32
CA TYR A 40 -1.17 2.70 47.57
C TYR A 40 -0.83 4.03 48.26
N PHE A 41 -1.71 4.60 49.09
CA PHE A 41 -1.46 5.93 49.67
C PHE A 41 -1.23 5.90 51.18
N ARG A 42 -1.84 4.97 51.92
CA ARG A 42 -1.61 4.84 53.37
C ARG A 42 -0.41 3.97 53.74
N ASP A 43 -0.15 2.90 52.99
CA ASP A 43 0.97 1.96 53.26
C ASP A 43 2.27 2.29 52.50
N GLN A 44 2.34 3.44 51.81
CA GLN A 44 3.43 3.83 50.90
C GLN A 44 4.01 5.20 51.29
N LEU A 45 4.48 5.34 52.55
CA LEU A 45 5.05 6.58 53.09
C LEU A 45 6.42 6.99 52.49
N THR A 46 7.06 6.17 51.67
CA THR A 46 8.31 6.53 50.98
C THR A 46 8.02 7.34 49.72
N SER A 47 8.39 8.62 49.73
CA SER A 47 8.20 9.56 48.61
C SER A 47 8.66 9.02 47.25
N THR A 48 9.70 8.17 47.24
CA THR A 48 10.24 7.53 46.04
C THR A 48 9.27 6.58 45.36
N GLY A 49 8.47 5.81 46.13
CA GLY A 49 7.49 4.87 45.61
C GLY A 49 6.35 5.55 44.85
N LEU A 50 5.87 6.67 45.42
CA LEU A 50 4.84 7.49 44.81
C LEU A 50 5.32 8.10 43.49
N ILE A 51 6.57 8.57 43.43
CA ILE A 51 7.18 9.11 42.19
C ILE A 51 7.25 8.03 41.10
N ILE A 52 7.75 6.83 41.43
CA ILE A 52 7.90 5.75 40.44
C ILE A 52 6.54 5.27 39.94
N ASN A 53 5.60 5.02 40.84
CA ASN A 53 4.26 4.59 40.47
C ASN A 53 3.51 5.66 39.67
N GLY A 54 3.63 6.93 40.07
CA GLY A 54 3.12 8.07 39.31
C GLY A 54 3.72 8.14 37.90
N ALA A 55 5.02 7.87 37.75
CA ALA A 55 5.67 7.82 36.43
C ALA A 55 5.15 6.66 35.56
N ILE A 56 4.91 5.47 36.12
CA ILE A 56 4.30 4.33 35.41
C ILE A 56 2.92 4.71 34.89
N VAL A 57 2.08 5.28 35.76
CA VAL A 57 0.72 5.70 35.41
C VAL A 57 0.74 6.81 34.36
N LEU A 58 1.63 7.80 34.49
CA LEU A 58 1.79 8.88 33.52
C LEU A 58 2.22 8.35 32.15
N LEU A 59 3.22 7.46 32.10
CA LEU A 59 3.65 6.80 30.86
C LEU A 59 2.50 6.01 30.22
N PHE A 60 1.72 5.30 31.03
CA PHE A 60 0.55 4.55 30.57
C PHE A 60 -0.51 5.47 29.94
N PHE A 61 -0.85 6.59 30.58
CA PHE A 61 -1.81 7.56 30.04
C PHE A 61 -1.32 8.21 28.74
N VAL A 62 -0.04 8.62 28.69
CA VAL A 62 0.57 9.15 27.46
C VAL A 62 0.51 8.12 26.34
N GLY A 63 0.78 6.85 26.67
CA GLY A 63 0.69 5.74 25.73
C GLY A 63 -0.74 5.54 25.19
N ILE A 64 -1.75 5.50 26.07
CA ILE A 64 -3.15 5.37 25.67
C ILE A 64 -3.56 6.53 24.76
N LEU A 65 -3.24 7.76 25.14
CA LEU A 65 -3.57 8.94 24.34
C LEU A 65 -2.93 8.84 22.95
N ARG A 66 -1.66 8.42 22.88
CA ARG A 66 -0.99 8.17 21.61
C ARG A 66 -1.70 7.09 20.79
N MET A 67 -2.05 5.95 21.38
CA MET A 67 -2.80 4.89 20.68
C MET A 67 -4.15 5.39 20.15
N ILE A 68 -4.90 6.18 20.94
CA ILE A 68 -6.16 6.81 20.50
C ILE A 68 -5.92 7.65 19.25
N THR A 69 -4.88 8.50 19.24
CA THR A 69 -4.58 9.34 18.07
C THR A 69 -4.23 8.51 16.83
N ILE A 70 -3.52 7.40 17.01
CA ILE A 70 -3.16 6.49 15.91
C ILE A 70 -4.41 5.78 15.36
N PHE A 71 -5.26 5.22 16.23
CA PHE A 71 -6.52 4.60 15.80
C PHE A 71 -7.44 5.61 15.09
N ALA A 72 -7.56 6.82 15.62
CA ALA A 72 -8.36 7.87 15.00
C ALA A 72 -7.83 8.25 13.60
N HIS A 73 -6.51 8.29 13.44
CA HIS A 73 -5.88 8.50 12.14
C HIS A 73 -6.21 7.34 11.18
N TYR A 74 -5.99 6.09 11.57
CA TYR A 74 -6.31 4.93 10.73
C TYR A 74 -7.81 4.82 10.40
N SER A 75 -8.70 5.21 11.32
CA SER A 75 -10.14 5.24 11.03
C SER A 75 -10.50 6.28 9.96
N ARG A 76 -9.77 7.41 9.88
CA ARG A 76 -9.94 8.39 8.80
C ARG A 76 -9.41 7.84 7.48
N GLU A 77 -8.22 7.22 7.50
CA GLU A 77 -7.62 6.60 6.31
C GLU A 77 -8.49 5.47 5.73
N GLU A 78 -9.08 4.61 6.58
CA GLU A 78 -10.04 3.58 6.13
C GLU A 78 -11.24 4.19 5.40
N ASN A 79 -11.80 5.28 5.93
CA ASN A 79 -12.92 5.98 5.31
C ASN A 79 -12.54 6.62 3.97
N ASP A 80 -11.37 7.25 3.91
CA ASP A 80 -10.82 7.85 2.70
C ASP A 80 -10.55 6.80 1.61
N LEU A 81 -10.04 5.63 2.00
CA LEU A 81 -9.82 4.49 1.10
C LEU A 81 -11.14 3.96 0.51
N ILE A 82 -12.18 3.83 1.33
CA ILE A 82 -13.51 3.38 0.89
C ILE A 82 -14.13 4.41 -0.06
N ARG A 83 -14.04 5.70 0.28
CA ARG A 83 -14.55 6.79 -0.56
C ARG A 83 -13.83 6.82 -1.91
N PHE A 84 -12.50 6.70 -1.90
CA PHE A 84 -11.69 6.61 -3.10
C PHE A 84 -12.16 5.47 -4.02
N LEU A 85 -12.28 4.27 -3.47
CA LEU A 85 -12.69 3.10 -4.23
C LEU A 85 -14.08 3.27 -4.84
N ARG A 86 -15.01 3.87 -4.08
CA ARG A 86 -16.35 4.17 -4.57
C ARG A 86 -16.31 5.17 -5.74
N ASN A 87 -15.63 6.31 -5.56
CA ASN A 87 -15.50 7.34 -6.60
C ASN A 87 -14.85 6.76 -7.88
N LEU A 88 -13.85 5.89 -7.71
CA LEU A 88 -13.12 5.23 -8.79
C LEU A 88 -14.00 4.24 -9.59
N ARG A 89 -14.89 3.51 -8.92
CA ARG A 89 -15.78 2.52 -9.53
C ARG A 89 -17.05 3.13 -10.12
N GLU A 90 -17.55 4.20 -9.52
CA GLU A 90 -18.69 4.98 -10.04
C GLU A 90 -18.30 5.86 -11.24
N GLY A 91 -17.02 5.90 -11.60
CA GLY A 91 -16.54 6.61 -12.79
C GLY A 91 -16.59 8.14 -12.64
N GLN A 92 -16.49 8.65 -11.42
CA GLN A 92 -16.43 10.10 -11.18
C GLN A 92 -15.22 10.72 -11.89
N ARG A 93 -15.36 11.98 -12.34
CA ARG A 93 -14.31 12.72 -13.07
C ARG A 93 -13.01 12.84 -12.28
N ASP A 94 -13.10 13.04 -10.96
CA ASP A 94 -11.94 13.06 -10.07
C ASP A 94 -12.09 11.99 -8.96
N PRO A 95 -11.31 10.89 -9.00
CA PRO A 95 -11.31 9.89 -7.96
C PRO A 95 -10.92 10.42 -6.56
N LEU A 96 -10.26 11.58 -6.49
CA LEU A 96 -9.82 12.22 -5.24
C LEU A 96 -10.84 13.19 -4.63
N GLU A 97 -12.04 13.30 -5.21
CA GLU A 97 -13.06 14.22 -4.72
C GLU A 97 -13.51 13.87 -3.28
N ASN A 98 -13.53 14.87 -2.38
CA ASN A 98 -13.86 14.71 -0.96
C ASN A 98 -12.92 13.79 -0.15
N ILE A 99 -11.66 13.67 -0.59
CA ILE A 99 -10.61 12.88 0.09
C ILE A 99 -9.51 13.80 0.62
N ALA A 100 -9.01 13.53 1.83
CA ALA A 100 -7.94 14.33 2.39
C ALA A 100 -6.69 14.26 1.51
N ARG A 101 -6.09 15.42 1.18
CA ARG A 101 -4.92 15.48 0.30
C ARG A 101 -3.70 14.72 0.82
N LYS A 102 -3.63 14.51 2.13
CA LYS A 102 -2.55 13.81 2.84
C LYS A 102 -2.87 12.34 3.13
N SER A 103 -4.02 11.82 2.68
CA SER A 103 -4.34 10.41 2.88
C SER A 103 -3.37 9.52 2.11
N ILE A 104 -3.16 8.32 2.64
CA ILE A 104 -2.26 7.32 2.07
C ILE A 104 -2.67 7.01 0.64
N ILE A 105 -3.97 6.81 0.40
CA ILE A 105 -4.49 6.48 -0.93
C ILE A 105 -4.38 7.66 -1.91
N ALA A 106 -4.63 8.89 -1.47
CA ALA A 106 -4.51 10.06 -2.33
C ALA A 106 -3.05 10.29 -2.75
N MET A 107 -2.11 10.11 -1.82
CA MET A 107 -0.69 10.17 -2.11
C MET A 107 -0.27 9.06 -3.08
N ARG A 108 -0.72 7.82 -2.83
CA ARG A 108 -0.46 6.66 -3.70
C ARG A 108 -0.94 6.92 -5.13
N TYR A 109 -2.17 7.36 -5.29
CA TYR A 109 -2.76 7.67 -6.60
C TYR A 109 -1.99 8.79 -7.33
N ARG A 110 -1.64 9.88 -6.63
CA ARG A 110 -0.87 10.98 -7.24
C ARG A 110 0.53 10.54 -7.66
N THR A 111 1.21 9.74 -6.85
CA THR A 111 2.54 9.20 -7.20
C THR A 111 2.45 8.32 -8.44
N MET A 112 1.49 7.40 -8.51
CA MET A 112 1.29 6.55 -9.69
C MET A 112 0.91 7.37 -10.93
N MET A 113 0.03 8.36 -10.79
CA MET A 113 -0.33 9.27 -11.89
C MET A 113 0.88 10.09 -12.36
N GLY A 114 1.74 10.56 -11.46
CA GLY A 114 2.96 11.27 -11.79
C GLY A 114 3.96 10.40 -12.55
N LEU A 115 4.18 9.17 -12.09
CA LEU A 115 5.04 8.18 -12.76
C LEU A 115 4.49 7.84 -14.16
N HIS A 116 3.19 7.64 -14.28
CA HIS A 116 2.54 7.38 -15.56
C HIS A 116 2.70 8.55 -16.53
N LYS A 117 2.48 9.80 -16.09
CA LYS A 117 2.70 11.00 -16.91
C LYS A 117 4.15 11.17 -17.36
N ALA A 118 5.10 10.73 -16.54
CA ALA A 118 6.53 10.74 -16.87
C ALA A 118 6.98 9.53 -17.70
N ASN A 119 6.07 8.61 -18.08
CA ASN A 119 6.36 7.34 -18.73
C ASN A 119 7.39 6.48 -17.97
N CYS A 120 7.43 6.60 -16.64
CA CYS A 120 8.30 5.79 -15.80
C CYS A 120 7.59 4.49 -15.38
N PRO A 121 8.27 3.34 -15.40
CA PRO A 121 7.68 2.09 -14.93
C PRO A 121 7.36 2.20 -13.43
N ILE A 122 6.15 1.78 -13.06
CA ILE A 122 5.72 1.77 -11.66
C ILE A 122 6.32 0.54 -10.97
N ASN A 123 7.25 0.74 -10.05
CA ASN A 123 7.75 -0.34 -9.21
C ASN A 123 6.84 -0.50 -7.97
N HIS A 124 5.96 -1.49 -8.01
CA HIS A 124 5.04 -1.77 -6.90
C HIS A 124 5.76 -2.05 -5.57
N GLY A 125 6.87 -2.80 -5.64
CA GLY A 125 7.65 -3.20 -4.47
C GLY A 125 8.25 -1.99 -3.74
N SER A 126 8.79 -1.02 -4.47
CA SER A 126 9.34 0.20 -3.86
C SER A 126 8.27 1.07 -3.22
N LEU A 127 7.10 1.20 -3.87
CA LEU A 127 5.98 1.96 -3.32
C LEU A 127 5.43 1.31 -2.03
N ALA A 128 5.29 -0.02 -2.03
CA ALA A 128 4.83 -0.78 -0.86
C ALA A 128 5.85 -0.72 0.30
N ALA A 129 7.15 -0.88 0.00
CA ALA A 129 8.22 -0.78 0.98
C ALA A 129 8.30 0.62 1.62
N THR A 130 8.16 1.67 0.81
CA THR A 130 8.16 3.06 1.30
C THR A 130 6.95 3.33 2.20
N LEU A 131 5.77 2.83 1.83
CA LEU A 131 4.56 2.94 2.65
C LEU A 131 4.74 2.24 4.00
N LEU A 132 5.22 0.99 3.98
CA LEU A 132 5.45 0.20 5.19
C LEU A 132 6.49 0.86 6.11
N ALA A 133 7.59 1.38 5.53
CA ALA A 133 8.62 2.07 6.29
C ALA A 133 8.05 3.31 7.00
N ASN A 134 7.29 4.15 6.28
CA ASN A 134 6.66 5.34 6.85
C ASN A 134 5.69 4.99 7.98
N GLU A 135 4.84 3.98 7.79
CA GLU A 135 3.86 3.58 8.81
C GLU A 135 4.52 2.88 10.02
N SER A 136 5.62 2.15 9.83
CA SER A 136 6.37 1.52 10.93
C SER A 136 6.91 2.55 11.93
N THR A 137 7.36 3.73 11.44
CA THR A 137 7.88 4.79 12.33
C THR A 137 6.84 5.32 13.31
N ARG A 138 5.55 5.29 12.97
CA ARG A 138 4.46 5.78 13.83
C ARG A 138 4.26 4.91 15.07
N ASN A 139 4.64 3.64 15.00
CA ASN A 139 4.46 2.66 16.08
C ASN A 139 5.65 2.59 17.05
N SER A 140 6.69 3.41 16.82
CA SER A 140 7.91 3.45 17.65
C SER A 140 7.65 3.82 19.11
N LEU A 141 6.86 4.87 19.35
CA LEU A 141 6.56 5.35 20.70
C LEU A 141 5.70 4.34 21.49
N PRO A 142 4.58 3.80 20.96
CA PRO A 142 3.87 2.72 21.62
C PRO A 142 4.75 1.51 21.95
N LYS A 143 5.62 1.10 21.00
CA LYS A 143 6.57 0.01 21.23
C LYS A 143 7.54 0.31 22.37
N PHE A 144 8.07 1.53 22.45
CA PHE A 144 8.93 1.99 23.53
C PHE A 144 8.21 1.92 24.88
N ILE A 145 6.99 2.48 24.99
CA ILE A 145 6.21 2.47 26.22
C ILE A 145 5.91 1.03 26.68
N ASN A 146 5.53 0.14 25.76
CA ASN A 146 5.27 -1.26 26.07
C ASN A 146 6.49 -1.93 26.74
N ASN A 147 7.68 -1.69 26.20
CA ASN A 147 8.91 -2.28 26.72
C ASN A 147 9.37 -1.63 28.03
N VAL A 148 9.23 -0.31 28.14
CA VAL A 148 9.69 0.45 29.32
C VAL A 148 8.77 0.25 30.51
N LEU A 149 7.47 0.01 30.33
CA LEU A 149 6.54 -0.13 31.46
C LEU A 149 6.97 -1.19 32.48
N ILE A 150 7.37 -2.36 31.98
CA ILE A 150 7.85 -3.47 32.83
C ILE A 150 9.22 -3.13 33.42
N LEU A 151 10.12 -2.55 32.64
CA LEU A 151 11.45 -2.14 33.13
C LEU A 151 11.35 -1.09 34.24
N THR A 152 10.43 -0.13 34.15
CA THR A 152 10.17 0.85 35.21
C THR A 152 9.58 0.16 36.46
N GLY A 153 8.72 -0.85 36.28
CA GLY A 153 8.24 -1.67 37.39
C GLY A 153 9.36 -2.39 38.14
N VAL A 154 10.24 -3.07 37.41
CA VAL A 154 11.42 -3.77 37.96
C VAL A 154 12.41 -2.78 38.57
N PHE A 155 12.64 -1.63 37.94
CA PHE A 155 13.45 -0.57 38.54
C PHE A 155 12.85 -0.11 39.88
N GLY A 156 11.53 0.01 39.95
CA GLY A 156 10.81 0.34 41.18
C GLY A 156 11.04 -0.68 42.30
N THR A 157 11.07 -1.97 41.98
CA THR A 157 11.36 -3.00 42.99
C THR A 157 12.78 -2.91 43.50
N ILE A 158 13.76 -2.71 42.62
CA ILE A 158 15.17 -2.60 42.99
C ILE A 158 15.36 -1.43 43.97
N VAL A 159 14.86 -0.25 43.61
CA VAL A 159 14.97 0.95 44.47
C VAL A 159 14.27 0.73 45.81
N SER A 160 13.09 0.13 45.81
CA SER A 160 12.30 -0.11 47.03
C SER A 160 12.95 -1.13 47.96
N LEU A 161 13.54 -2.20 47.41
CA LEU A 161 14.32 -3.19 48.17
C LEU A 161 15.62 -2.60 48.70
N SER A 162 16.29 -1.72 47.95
CA SER A 162 17.47 -0.99 48.46
C SER A 162 17.11 -0.12 49.66
N ILE A 163 15.97 0.59 49.63
CA ILE A 163 15.49 1.37 50.78
C ILE A 163 15.17 0.46 51.97
N ALA A 164 14.54 -0.70 51.73
CA ALA A 164 14.28 -1.67 52.79
C ALA A 164 15.57 -2.18 53.44
N LEU A 165 16.62 -2.48 52.65
CA LEU A 165 17.93 -2.89 53.18
C LEU A 165 18.60 -1.79 54.02
N ILE A 166 18.50 -0.53 53.59
CA ILE A 166 18.99 0.62 54.38
C ILE A 166 18.23 0.70 55.72
N GLY A 167 16.90 0.54 55.71
CA GLY A 167 16.09 0.49 56.92
C GLY A 167 16.48 -0.65 57.87
N ALA A 168 16.78 -1.84 57.33
CA ALA A 168 17.25 -2.97 58.12
C ALA A 168 18.64 -2.74 58.72
N SER A 169 19.54 -2.08 57.97
CA SER A 169 20.87 -1.71 58.46
C SER A 169 20.81 -0.70 59.61
N ASP A 170 19.87 0.24 59.57
CA ASP A 170 19.68 1.24 60.63
C ASP A 170 19.06 0.63 61.91
N MET A 171 18.21 -0.39 61.78
CA MET A 171 17.75 -1.19 62.92
C MET A 171 18.90 -1.93 63.62
N LEU A 172 19.87 -2.42 62.83
CA LEU A 172 21.00 -3.19 63.34
C LEU A 172 22.02 -2.30 64.08
N SER A 173 22.17 -1.03 63.68
CA SER A 173 23.05 -0.06 64.32
C SER A 173 22.40 0.58 65.56
N ASN A 174 21.08 0.79 65.56
CA ASN A 174 20.34 1.47 66.62
C ASN A 174 19.21 0.58 67.17
N ALA A 175 19.53 -0.24 68.18
CA ALA A 175 18.64 -1.26 68.79
C ALA A 175 17.31 -0.76 69.40
N VAL A 176 16.99 0.53 69.32
CA VAL A 176 15.78 1.16 69.91
C VAL A 176 14.93 1.91 68.85
N SER A 177 15.30 1.87 67.56
CA SER A 177 14.59 2.63 66.53
C SER A 177 13.40 1.87 65.91
N SER A 178 12.20 2.07 66.46
CA SER A 178 10.94 1.59 65.85
C SER A 178 10.70 2.11 64.41
N GLY A 179 11.38 3.19 64.02
CA GLY A 179 11.35 3.76 62.67
C GLY A 179 12.03 2.91 61.59
N GLY A 180 13.09 2.17 61.92
CA GLY A 180 13.81 1.32 60.94
C GLY A 180 12.94 0.17 60.44
N MET A 181 12.11 -0.41 61.32
CA MET A 181 11.18 -1.49 60.94
C MET A 181 10.07 -1.00 60.02
N GLY A 182 9.59 0.22 60.24
CA GLY A 182 8.66 0.89 59.34
C GLY A 182 9.23 1.01 57.92
N MET A 183 10.48 1.45 57.77
CA MET A 183 11.10 1.58 56.44
C MET A 183 11.24 0.26 55.69
N VAL A 184 11.54 -0.84 56.38
CA VAL A 184 11.62 -2.18 55.76
C VAL A 184 10.26 -2.62 55.22
N VAL A 185 9.22 -2.54 56.04
CA VAL A 185 7.85 -2.96 55.67
C VAL A 185 7.34 -2.12 54.49
N HIS A 186 7.55 -0.81 54.54
CA HIS A 186 7.12 0.10 53.47
C HIS A 186 7.93 -0.12 52.18
N GLY A 187 9.23 -0.39 52.26
CA GLY A 187 10.05 -0.72 51.08
C GLY A 187 9.59 -2.02 50.39
N MET A 188 9.24 -3.06 51.15
CA MET A 188 8.70 -4.30 50.58
C MET A 188 7.31 -4.11 49.96
N SER A 189 6.41 -3.39 50.65
CA SER A 189 5.08 -3.06 50.12
C SER A 189 5.17 -2.23 48.83
N THR A 190 6.08 -1.25 48.81
CA THR A 190 6.32 -0.41 47.63
C THR A 190 6.80 -1.23 46.44
N ALA A 191 7.74 -2.17 46.65
CA ALA A 191 8.23 -3.04 45.59
C ALA A 191 7.12 -3.89 44.96
N LEU A 192 6.25 -4.47 45.78
CA LEU A 192 5.13 -5.28 45.29
C LEU A 192 4.13 -4.41 44.51
N SER A 193 3.78 -3.26 45.08
CA SER A 193 2.84 -2.31 44.50
C SER A 193 3.30 -1.83 43.10
N THR A 194 4.56 -1.37 42.96
CA THR A 194 5.09 -0.92 41.66
C THR A 194 5.10 -2.01 40.60
N THR A 195 5.34 -3.26 41.00
CA THR A 195 5.32 -4.42 40.08
C THR A 195 3.91 -4.71 39.59
N ILE A 196 2.95 -4.71 40.51
CA ILE A 196 1.53 -4.96 40.19
C ILE A 196 1.02 -3.88 39.25
N THR A 197 1.29 -2.60 39.52
CA THR A 197 0.87 -1.52 38.62
C THR A 197 1.49 -1.69 37.23
N ALA A 198 2.80 -1.93 37.14
CA ALA A 198 3.49 -2.11 35.87
C ALA A 198 2.90 -3.27 35.05
N ILE A 199 2.63 -4.41 35.68
CA ILE A 199 2.05 -5.59 35.01
C ILE A 199 0.63 -5.29 34.51
N VAL A 200 -0.24 -4.71 35.35
CA VAL A 200 -1.63 -4.42 34.97
C VAL A 200 -1.67 -3.43 33.81
N CYS A 201 -0.90 -2.34 33.91
CA CYS A 201 -0.81 -1.36 32.83
C CYS A 201 -0.19 -1.96 31.56
N TYR A 202 0.82 -2.82 31.68
CA TYR A 202 1.43 -3.52 30.55
C TYR A 202 0.44 -4.45 29.83
N LEU A 203 -0.34 -5.26 30.57
CA LEU A 203 -1.29 -6.18 29.96
C LEU A 203 -2.38 -5.43 29.18
N PHE A 204 -2.93 -4.36 29.77
CA PHE A 204 -3.92 -3.53 29.10
C PHE A 204 -3.32 -2.85 27.86
N PHE A 205 -2.17 -2.19 28.03
CA PHE A 205 -1.51 -1.47 26.95
C PHE A 205 -1.08 -2.40 25.81
N GLY A 206 -0.44 -3.53 26.15
CA GLY A 206 0.06 -4.53 25.21
C GLY A 206 -1.05 -5.13 24.35
N TYR A 207 -2.23 -5.40 24.91
CA TYR A 207 -3.38 -5.85 24.14
C TYR A 207 -3.77 -4.85 23.04
N PHE A 208 -3.91 -3.57 23.39
CA PHE A 208 -4.30 -2.55 22.41
C PHE A 208 -3.17 -2.21 21.44
N TYR A 209 -1.91 -2.30 21.86
CA TYR A 209 -0.76 -2.18 20.99
C TYR A 209 -0.73 -3.26 19.90
N LEU A 210 -1.04 -4.52 20.25
CA LEU A 210 -1.23 -5.58 19.25
C LEU A 210 -2.36 -5.24 18.29
N LYS A 211 -3.49 -4.73 18.80
CA LYS A 211 -4.61 -4.32 17.96
C LYS A 211 -4.29 -3.14 17.02
N VAL A 212 -3.46 -2.19 17.44
CA VAL A 212 -2.95 -1.13 16.54
C VAL A 212 -2.18 -1.74 15.38
N THR A 213 -1.33 -2.73 15.66
CA THR A 213 -0.51 -3.42 14.65
C THR A 213 -1.39 -4.21 13.67
N ASP A 214 -2.45 -4.87 14.17
CA ASP A 214 -3.45 -5.54 13.32
C ASP A 214 -4.14 -4.54 12.39
N VAL A 215 -4.57 -3.38 12.91
CA VAL A 215 -5.24 -2.33 12.13
C VAL A 215 -4.31 -1.78 11.04
N GLN A 216 -3.06 -1.46 11.41
CA GLN A 216 -2.05 -0.98 10.46
C GLN A 216 -1.84 -1.98 9.32
N THR A 217 -1.63 -3.25 9.67
CA THR A 217 -1.40 -4.32 8.67
C THR A 217 -2.61 -4.47 7.75
N ASN A 218 -3.84 -4.38 8.29
CA ASN A 218 -5.06 -4.46 7.50
C ASN A 218 -5.16 -3.29 6.51
N LEU A 219 -4.95 -2.06 6.97
CA LEU A 219 -5.03 -0.87 6.13
C LEU A 219 -3.98 -0.88 5.02
N VAL A 220 -2.72 -1.17 5.34
CA VAL A 220 -1.64 -1.26 4.34
C VAL A 220 -1.96 -2.36 3.31
N SER A 221 -2.40 -3.53 3.77
CA SER A 221 -2.80 -4.62 2.88
C SER A 221 -3.95 -4.21 1.96
N ALA A 222 -4.93 -3.46 2.47
CA ALA A 222 -6.05 -2.99 1.67
C ALA A 222 -5.63 -1.95 0.61
N VAL A 223 -4.73 -1.02 0.97
CA VAL A 223 -4.15 -0.06 0.01
C VAL A 223 -3.40 -0.80 -1.10
N GLU A 224 -2.62 -1.82 -0.76
CA GLU A 224 -1.89 -2.60 -1.76
C GLU A 224 -2.81 -3.47 -2.62
N GLN A 225 -3.84 -4.10 -2.04
CA GLN A 225 -4.86 -4.82 -2.81
C GLN A 225 -5.59 -3.91 -3.81
N ILE A 226 -5.98 -2.70 -3.40
CA ILE A 226 -6.61 -1.72 -4.30
C ILE A 226 -5.61 -1.26 -5.35
N THR A 227 -4.35 -1.07 -4.97
CA THR A 227 -3.30 -0.69 -5.92
C THR A 227 -3.13 -1.73 -7.01
N VAL A 228 -3.02 -3.01 -6.66
CA VAL A 228 -2.83 -4.10 -7.63
C VAL A 228 -4.08 -4.32 -8.48
N ASN A 229 -5.25 -4.33 -7.87
CA ASN A 229 -6.48 -4.73 -8.56
C ASN A 229 -7.12 -3.59 -9.38
N GLU A 230 -6.99 -2.33 -8.92
CA GLU A 230 -7.74 -1.20 -9.50
C GLU A 230 -6.81 -0.14 -10.12
N LEU A 231 -5.64 0.13 -9.51
CA LEU A 231 -4.73 1.20 -9.98
C LEU A 231 -3.74 0.70 -11.02
N MET A 232 -3.10 -0.45 -10.79
CA MET A 232 -2.05 -0.98 -11.66
C MET A 232 -2.54 -1.17 -13.11
N PRO A 233 -3.70 -1.81 -13.36
CA PRO A 233 -4.21 -1.99 -14.71
C PRO A 233 -4.54 -0.67 -15.42
N ARG A 234 -4.84 0.39 -14.67
CA ARG A 234 -5.12 1.72 -15.24
C ARG A 234 -3.85 2.50 -15.61
N PHE A 235 -2.72 2.24 -14.94
CA PHE A 235 -1.50 3.02 -15.12
C PHE A 235 -0.36 2.27 -15.82
N GLN A 236 -0.38 0.94 -15.90
CA GLN A 236 0.69 0.12 -16.50
C GLN A 236 0.35 -0.54 -17.84
N THR A 237 -0.86 -0.36 -18.39
CA THR A 237 -1.24 -0.93 -19.70
C THR A 237 -0.32 -0.49 -20.84
N THR A 238 0.37 0.64 -20.73
CA THR A 238 1.21 1.19 -21.80
C THR A 238 2.53 0.44 -22.03
N THR A 239 3.11 -0.26 -21.05
CA THR A 239 4.48 -0.81 -21.22
C THR A 239 4.48 -2.19 -21.90
N ASP A 240 3.58 -3.09 -21.52
CA ASP A 240 3.44 -4.41 -22.18
C ASP A 240 2.65 -4.31 -23.50
N SER A 241 1.66 -3.42 -23.57
CA SER A 241 0.92 -3.17 -24.83
C SER A 241 1.83 -2.55 -25.89
N ALA A 242 2.76 -1.66 -25.51
CA ALA A 242 3.68 -1.07 -26.49
C ALA A 242 4.54 -2.14 -27.19
N ILE A 243 5.07 -3.13 -26.46
CA ILE A 243 5.86 -4.22 -27.08
C ILE A 243 4.99 -5.08 -28.02
N HIS A 244 3.75 -5.35 -27.62
CA HIS A 244 2.80 -6.07 -28.47
C HIS A 244 2.38 -5.25 -29.71
N GLU A 245 2.14 -3.95 -29.57
CA GLU A 245 1.81 -3.03 -30.66
C GLU A 245 2.99 -2.87 -31.61
N PHE A 246 4.23 -2.73 -31.11
CA PHE A 246 5.45 -2.72 -31.94
C PHE A 246 5.60 -4.03 -32.72
N THR A 247 5.35 -5.18 -32.08
CA THR A 247 5.37 -6.48 -32.76
C THR A 247 4.29 -6.57 -33.84
N GLY A 248 3.09 -6.05 -33.56
CA GLY A 248 1.99 -5.94 -34.52
C GLY A 248 2.32 -5.04 -35.71
N LEU A 249 2.97 -3.89 -35.44
CA LEU A 249 3.42 -2.95 -36.46
C LEU A 249 4.49 -3.56 -37.36
N VAL A 250 5.47 -4.27 -36.78
CA VAL A 250 6.51 -4.98 -37.54
C VAL A 250 5.90 -6.06 -38.44
N ARG A 251 4.93 -6.85 -37.93
CA ARG A 251 4.20 -7.83 -38.75
C ARG A 251 3.39 -7.17 -39.86
N SER A 252 2.73 -6.04 -39.57
CA SER A 252 1.96 -5.29 -40.55
C SER A 252 2.88 -4.73 -41.65
N MET A 253 4.03 -4.16 -41.28
CA MET A 253 5.06 -3.75 -42.22
C MET A 253 5.59 -4.91 -43.07
N GLN A 254 5.86 -6.06 -42.46
CA GLN A 254 6.34 -7.24 -43.19
C GLN A 254 5.28 -7.76 -44.18
N GLY A 255 3.99 -7.71 -43.79
CA GLY A 255 2.86 -8.00 -44.67
C GLY A 255 2.73 -7.00 -45.83
N LEU A 256 2.88 -5.70 -45.55
CA LEU A 256 2.88 -4.64 -46.56
C LEU A 256 4.02 -4.81 -47.57
N VAL A 257 5.25 -5.07 -47.10
CA VAL A 257 6.41 -5.31 -47.96
C VAL A 257 6.20 -6.53 -48.85
N THR A 258 5.65 -7.62 -48.29
CA THR A 258 5.34 -8.84 -49.05
C THR A 258 4.27 -8.60 -50.12
N ASN A 259 3.22 -7.84 -49.77
CA ASN A 259 2.17 -7.46 -50.73
C ASN A 259 2.72 -6.55 -51.83
N LEU A 260 3.63 -5.63 -51.49
CA LEU A 260 4.26 -4.72 -52.45
C LEU A 260 5.17 -5.49 -53.41
N ALA A 261 5.97 -6.43 -52.90
CA ALA A 261 6.80 -7.32 -53.72
C ALA A 261 5.95 -8.15 -54.68
N ARG A 262 4.85 -8.76 -54.20
CA ARG A 262 3.92 -9.52 -55.04
C ARG A 262 3.21 -8.62 -56.07
N SER A 263 2.91 -7.38 -55.71
CA SER A 263 2.34 -6.41 -56.66
C SER A 263 3.34 -6.05 -57.75
N GLN A 264 4.61 -5.83 -57.42
CA GLN A 264 5.66 -5.59 -58.42
C GLN A 264 5.85 -6.79 -59.36
N GLU A 265 5.84 -8.01 -58.83
CA GLU A 265 5.92 -9.22 -59.65
C GLU A 265 4.73 -9.33 -60.62
N ARG A 266 3.51 -9.02 -60.15
CA ARG A 266 2.31 -8.93 -61.01
C ARG A 266 2.42 -7.83 -62.07
N PHE A 267 2.95 -6.67 -61.74
CA PHE A 267 3.17 -5.59 -62.71
C PHE A 267 4.20 -5.99 -63.77
N GLY A 268 5.30 -6.64 -63.39
CA GLY A 268 6.27 -7.18 -64.34
C GLY A 268 5.67 -8.29 -65.22
N GLY A 269 4.75 -9.10 -64.69
CA GLY A 269 3.99 -10.06 -65.47
C GLY A 269 3.05 -9.41 -66.48
N LEU A 270 2.31 -8.37 -66.07
CA LEU A 270 1.43 -7.59 -66.95
C LEU A 270 2.20 -6.88 -68.05
N GLU A 271 3.38 -6.34 -67.76
CA GLU A 271 4.26 -5.72 -68.76
C GLU A 271 4.67 -6.74 -69.83
N LYS A 272 5.12 -7.94 -69.43
CA LYS A 272 5.47 -9.01 -70.38
C LYS A 272 4.28 -9.43 -71.23
N GLN A 273 3.09 -9.51 -70.63
CA GLN A 273 1.87 -9.89 -71.33
C GLN A 273 1.44 -8.81 -72.32
N LEU A 274 1.52 -7.52 -71.95
CA LEU A 274 1.29 -6.38 -72.84
C LEU A 274 2.24 -6.39 -74.04
N VAL A 275 3.54 -6.60 -73.80
CA VAL A 275 4.54 -6.70 -74.88
C VAL A 275 4.24 -7.89 -75.80
N ALA A 276 3.83 -9.03 -75.24
CA ALA A 276 3.45 -10.20 -76.04
C ALA A 276 2.20 -9.95 -76.89
N THR A 277 1.17 -9.29 -76.33
CA THR A 277 -0.04 -8.92 -77.07
C THR A 277 0.26 -7.91 -78.17
N LEU A 278 1.09 -6.90 -77.90
CA LEU A 278 1.53 -5.94 -78.92
C LEU A 278 2.27 -6.64 -80.07
N LYS A 279 3.21 -7.54 -79.77
CA LYS A 279 3.91 -8.33 -80.81
C LYS A 279 2.97 -9.22 -81.61
N ALA A 280 1.97 -9.84 -80.97
CA ALA A 280 0.97 -10.64 -81.66
C ALA A 280 0.12 -9.76 -82.60
N HIS A 281 -0.27 -8.57 -82.14
CA HIS A 281 -1.03 -7.61 -82.94
C HIS A 281 -0.22 -7.10 -84.13
N ASP A 282 1.06 -6.81 -83.95
CA ASP A 282 1.98 -6.39 -85.00
C ASP A 282 2.07 -7.48 -86.10
N LYS A 283 2.28 -8.74 -85.67
CA LYS A 283 2.31 -9.88 -86.58
C LYS A 283 1.00 -10.09 -87.34
N THR A 284 -0.15 -9.93 -86.70
CA THR A 284 -1.46 -10.00 -87.38
C THR A 284 -1.61 -8.87 -88.41
N THR A 285 -1.10 -7.69 -88.09
CA THR A 285 -1.14 -6.53 -88.98
C THR A 285 -0.24 -6.73 -90.21
N GLU A 286 0.95 -7.31 -90.03
CA GLU A 286 1.84 -7.70 -91.13
C GLU A 286 1.21 -8.77 -92.03
N THR A 287 0.59 -9.81 -91.47
CA THR A 287 -0.11 -10.83 -92.28
C THR A 287 -1.30 -10.24 -93.03
N LEU A 288 -2.07 -9.34 -92.41
CA LEU A 288 -3.20 -8.69 -93.08
C LEU A 288 -2.73 -7.80 -94.23
N ALA A 289 -1.60 -7.12 -94.07
CA ALA A 289 -0.97 -6.35 -95.14
C ALA A 289 -0.51 -7.26 -96.30
N ALA A 290 0.11 -8.40 -96.00
CA ALA A 290 0.52 -9.38 -97.00
C ALA A 290 -0.67 -10.00 -97.74
N ASP A 291 -1.75 -10.34 -97.02
CA ASP A 291 -3.00 -10.85 -97.61
C ASP A 291 -3.66 -9.79 -98.51
N MET A 292 -3.61 -8.51 -98.12
CA MET A 292 -4.08 -7.40 -98.97
C MET A 292 -3.24 -7.25 -100.24
N ASP A 293 -1.92 -7.41 -100.17
CA ASP A 293 -1.03 -7.40 -101.34
C ASP A 293 -1.30 -8.61 -102.26
N GLU A 294 -1.59 -9.79 -101.69
CA GLU A 294 -1.98 -10.97 -102.46
C GLU A 294 -3.33 -10.76 -103.16
N ILE A 295 -4.33 -10.22 -102.46
CA ILE A 295 -5.62 -9.84 -103.04
C ILE A 295 -5.43 -8.83 -104.16
N LYS A 296 -4.57 -7.82 -103.99
CA LYS A 296 -4.22 -6.85 -105.03
C LYS A 296 -3.64 -7.56 -106.26
N LEU A 297 -2.70 -8.49 -106.08
CA LEU A 297 -2.11 -9.29 -107.15
C LEU A 297 -3.14 -10.16 -107.89
N ILE A 298 -4.04 -10.81 -107.15
CA ILE A 298 -5.12 -11.62 -107.72
C ILE A 298 -6.09 -10.75 -108.52
N LEU A 299 -6.44 -9.56 -108.02
CA LEU A 299 -7.30 -8.61 -108.71
C LEU A 299 -6.66 -8.09 -110.00
N ILE A 300 -5.38 -7.72 -109.98
CA ILE A 300 -4.63 -7.30 -111.17
C ILE A 300 -4.63 -8.41 -112.23
N ARG A 301 -4.36 -9.65 -111.81
CA ARG A 301 -4.29 -10.82 -112.70
C ARG A 301 -5.65 -11.26 -113.24
N GLY A 302 -6.70 -11.16 -112.42
CA GLY A 302 -8.08 -11.51 -112.77
C GLY A 302 -8.75 -10.50 -113.69
N PHE A 303 -8.46 -9.20 -113.51
CA PHE A 303 -9.01 -8.12 -114.32
C PHE A 303 -8.13 -7.70 -115.51
N ARG A 304 -6.95 -8.33 -115.71
CA ARG A 304 -5.99 -8.01 -116.79
C ARG A 304 -5.63 -6.51 -116.86
N LEU A 305 -5.38 -5.92 -115.70
CA LEU A 305 -4.90 -4.54 -115.61
C LEU A 305 -3.39 -4.53 -115.89
N HIS A 306 -2.90 -3.52 -116.62
CA HIS A 306 -1.47 -3.36 -116.91
C HIS A 306 -0.74 -2.85 -115.65
N ASP A 307 0.43 -3.42 -115.36
CA ASP A 307 1.30 -2.97 -114.27
C ASP A 307 2.05 -1.71 -114.72
N ASP A 308 1.59 -0.54 -114.26
CA ASP A 308 2.37 0.70 -114.15
C ASP A 308 2.56 1.06 -112.67
#